data_AF-A0A8H8WXP8-F1
#
_entry.id   AF-A0A8H8WXP8-F1
#
_cell.length_a   1.000
_cell.length_b   1.000
_cell.length_c   1.000
_cell.angle_alpha   90.00
_cell.angle_beta   90.00
_cell.angle_gamma   90.00
#
_symmetry.space_group_name_H-M   'P 1'
#
loop_
_entity.id
_entity.type
_entity.pdbx_description
1 polymer ?
#
loop_
_entity_poly.entity_id
_entity_poly.type
_entity_poly.pdbx_seq_one_letter_code
_entity_poly.pdbx_strand_id
1 'polypeptide(L)'
;MSSPLLFLAPSRSASRLRQQTHTTAIALRLGALLTLILIAAPVHAESPFEGRYQGRGEGRLNLQVFDLGDGSGTHFVVAETAIPNGCTGELRGLAKSGGAGVLLLTRKDSDSEKICTLTLRLSSDRKRVRIEEKNCGDFHGTSCAFDGAMTRR
;
A
#
# COMPACT_ATOMS: atom_id res chain seq x y z
N MET A 1 -84.02 26.89 -7.14
CA MET A 1 -83.10 28.03 -7.41
C MET A 1 -82.42 27.77 -8.75
N SER A 2 -82.62 28.72 -9.67
CA SER A 2 -81.79 29.05 -10.85
C SER A 2 -81.44 27.96 -11.88
N SER A 3 -82.33 27.81 -12.86
CA SER A 3 -82.20 28.07 -14.30
C SER A 3 -80.89 27.79 -15.10
N PRO A 4 -81.03 27.55 -16.42
CA PRO A 4 -80.20 26.66 -17.25
C PRO A 4 -79.34 27.44 -18.27
N LEU A 5 -78.85 26.74 -19.32
CA LEU A 5 -78.57 27.15 -20.73
C LEU A 5 -77.31 26.40 -21.23
N LEU A 6 -77.45 25.33 -22.02
CA LEU A 6 -77.45 25.31 -23.51
C LEU A 6 -76.24 26.03 -24.13
N PHE A 7 -75.41 25.31 -24.91
CA PHE A 7 -75.27 25.54 -26.35
C PHE A 7 -74.46 24.43 -27.05
N LEU A 8 -74.88 24.17 -28.28
CA LEU A 8 -74.49 23.11 -29.21
C LEU A 8 -73.32 23.49 -30.14
N ALA A 9 -72.57 22.45 -30.56
CA ALA A 9 -72.07 22.18 -31.93
C ALA A 9 -70.92 23.07 -32.52
N PRO A 10 -70.37 22.76 -33.73
CA PRO A 10 -69.75 21.51 -34.21
C PRO A 10 -68.42 21.71 -35.01
N SER A 11 -67.79 20.59 -35.39
CA SER A 11 -67.16 20.27 -36.70
C SER A 11 -66.34 21.33 -37.47
N ARG A 12 -65.08 20.99 -37.81
CA ARG A 12 -64.68 20.71 -39.21
C ARG A 12 -63.24 20.23 -39.34
N SER A 13 -63.04 19.53 -40.44
CA SER A 13 -61.96 18.61 -40.80
C SER A 13 -61.03 19.20 -41.86
N ALA A 14 -59.88 18.54 -42.03
CA ALA A 14 -59.00 18.49 -43.22
C ALA A 14 -58.16 19.77 -43.49
N SER A 15 -56.98 19.72 -44.13
CA SER A 15 -56.39 18.70 -45.01
C SER A 15 -54.92 19.04 -45.25
N ARG A 16 -54.12 18.01 -45.58
CA ARG A 16 -53.04 18.01 -46.60
C ARG A 16 -51.82 18.89 -46.33
N LEU A 17 -50.65 18.65 -46.90
CA LEU A 17 -49.92 17.52 -47.46
C LEU A 17 -48.61 18.20 -47.88
N ARG A 18 -47.47 17.54 -47.67
CA ARG A 18 -46.31 17.61 -48.58
C ARG A 18 -45.61 18.97 -48.71
N GLN A 19 -44.36 19.03 -48.26
CA GLN A 19 -43.24 19.02 -49.21
C GLN A 19 -41.92 18.71 -48.50
N GLN A 20 -41.33 17.59 -48.93
CA GLN A 20 -39.90 17.34 -48.84
C GLN A 20 -39.18 18.29 -49.79
N THR A 21 -38.00 18.75 -49.39
CA THR A 21 -36.78 19.06 -50.18
C THR A 21 -35.91 19.95 -49.25
N HIS A 22 -34.59 19.96 -49.17
CA HIS A 22 -33.44 19.43 -49.89
C HIS A 22 -32.34 19.19 -48.81
N THR A 23 -31.72 18.01 -48.76
CA THR A 23 -30.30 17.79 -49.10
C THR A 23 -29.34 18.97 -48.87
N THR A 24 -28.26 18.64 -48.15
CA THR A 24 -26.89 19.20 -48.12
C THR A 24 -26.51 20.10 -46.93
N ALA A 25 -25.80 19.50 -45.97
CA ALA A 25 -24.50 19.98 -45.50
C ALA A 25 -23.95 18.96 -44.50
N ILE A 26 -23.21 17.99 -45.01
CA ILE A 26 -22.27 17.19 -44.21
C ILE A 26 -21.17 18.17 -43.78
N ALA A 27 -21.30 18.77 -42.60
CA ALA A 27 -20.19 19.41 -41.94
C ALA A 27 -19.47 18.33 -41.12
N LEU A 28 -18.39 17.76 -41.70
CA LEU A 28 -17.38 17.04 -40.95
C LEU A 28 -16.86 17.96 -39.84
N ARG A 29 -17.41 17.84 -38.64
CA ARG A 29 -16.75 18.31 -37.43
C ARG A 29 -15.74 17.22 -37.07
N LEU A 30 -14.51 17.43 -37.54
CA LEU A 30 -13.30 16.77 -37.06
C LEU A 30 -13.23 16.98 -35.54
N GLY A 31 -13.85 16.08 -34.77
CA GLY A 31 -13.68 16.00 -33.32
C GLY A 31 -12.40 15.25 -33.07
N ALA A 32 -11.33 15.98 -32.77
CA ALA A 32 -10.05 15.41 -32.38
C ALA A 32 -10.25 14.36 -31.28
N LEU A 33 -9.98 13.10 -31.59
CA LEU A 33 -9.82 12.04 -30.60
C LEU A 33 -8.57 12.40 -29.78
N LEU A 34 -8.77 13.11 -28.66
CA LEU A 34 -7.76 13.26 -27.62
C LEU A 34 -7.50 11.87 -27.04
N THR A 35 -6.45 11.20 -27.51
CA THR A 35 -5.86 10.05 -26.84
C THR A 35 -5.24 10.53 -25.53
N LEU A 36 -6.00 10.41 -24.45
CA LEU A 36 -5.51 10.66 -23.09
C LEU A 36 -4.55 9.54 -22.72
N ILE A 37 -3.26 9.71 -23.03
CA ILE A 37 -2.20 8.81 -22.58
C ILE A 37 -2.05 9.03 -21.07
N LEU A 38 -2.71 8.18 -20.28
CA LEU A 38 -2.57 8.16 -18.83
C LEU A 38 -1.21 7.57 -18.51
N ILE A 39 -0.19 8.42 -18.32
CA ILE A 39 1.11 7.99 -17.81
C ILE A 39 0.89 7.64 -16.34
N ALA A 40 0.54 6.37 -16.07
CA ALA A 40 0.50 5.85 -14.71
C ALA A 40 1.95 5.81 -14.21
N ALA A 41 2.32 6.78 -13.38
CA ALA A 41 3.57 6.70 -12.63
C ALA A 41 3.54 5.41 -11.79
N PRO A 42 4.66 4.68 -11.68
CA PRO A 42 4.72 3.54 -10.77
C PRO A 42 4.43 4.04 -9.36
N VAL A 43 3.28 3.64 -8.81
CA VAL A 43 3.00 3.79 -7.39
C VAL A 43 3.89 2.76 -6.70
N HIS A 44 5.05 3.20 -6.23
CA HIS A 44 5.83 2.43 -5.29
C HIS A 44 5.01 2.36 -4.00
N ALA A 45 4.46 1.18 -3.71
CA ALA A 45 3.80 0.94 -2.45
C ALA A 45 4.86 1.06 -1.35
N GLU A 46 4.71 2.04 -0.47
CA GLU A 46 5.56 2.22 0.71
C GLU A 46 5.61 0.90 1.48
N SER A 47 6.82 0.42 1.79
CA SER A 47 6.98 -0.84 2.51
C SER A 47 6.24 -0.77 3.84
N PRO A 48 5.43 -1.80 4.20
CA PRO A 48 4.72 -1.81 5.47
C PRO A 48 5.67 -1.85 6.68
N PHE A 49 6.93 -2.18 6.46
CA PHE A 49 7.94 -2.31 7.52
C PHE A 49 8.71 -1.02 7.77
N GLU A 50 8.77 -0.12 6.78
CA GLU A 50 9.66 1.03 6.83
C GLU A 50 9.39 1.90 8.07
N GLY A 51 10.46 2.32 8.73
CA GLY A 51 10.38 3.25 9.85
C GLY A 51 11.31 2.93 11.01
N ARG A 52 11.15 3.71 12.08
CA ARG A 52 11.91 3.61 13.31
C ARG A 52 10.97 3.16 14.42
N TYR A 53 11.38 2.20 15.21
CA TYR A 53 10.58 1.63 16.29
C TYR A 53 11.42 1.58 17.56
N GLN A 54 10.77 1.83 18.69
CA GLN A 54 11.40 1.74 20.00
C GLN A 54 10.48 1.09 21.01
N GLY A 55 11.07 0.32 21.92
CA GLY A 55 10.31 -0.37 22.95
C GLY A 55 11.19 -1.26 23.82
N ARG A 56 10.66 -2.42 24.19
CA ARG A 56 11.32 -3.35 25.12
C ARG A 56 11.15 -4.80 24.71
N GLY A 57 12.17 -5.58 25.03
CA GLY A 57 12.22 -7.04 25.02
C GLY A 57 12.93 -7.50 26.28
N GLU A 58 13.99 -8.29 26.14
CA GLU A 58 14.94 -8.52 27.23
C GLU A 58 15.61 -7.21 27.70
N GLY A 59 15.93 -6.31 26.75
CA GLY A 59 16.48 -4.98 27.02
C GLY A 59 15.65 -3.84 26.44
N ARG A 60 16.23 -2.63 26.43
CA ARG A 60 15.73 -1.54 25.60
C ARG A 60 15.98 -1.91 24.15
N LEU A 61 14.91 -1.91 23.35
CA LEU A 61 14.93 -2.36 21.98
C LEU A 61 14.72 -1.17 21.02
N ASN A 62 15.57 -1.09 20.00
CA ASN A 62 15.42 -0.18 18.88
C ASN A 62 15.45 -0.99 17.58
N LEU A 63 14.57 -0.64 16.64
CA LEU A 63 14.54 -1.21 15.29
C LEU A 63 14.45 -0.09 14.27
N GLN A 64 15.24 -0.17 13.21
CA GLN A 64 15.17 0.69 12.05
C GLN A 64 15.10 -0.18 10.81
N VAL A 65 14.12 0.09 9.96
CA VAL A 65 13.93 -0.59 8.68
C VAL A 65 13.89 0.46 7.59
N PHE A 66 14.78 0.33 6.62
CA PHE A 66 14.88 1.22 5.46
C PHE A 66 14.53 0.43 4.20
N ASP A 67 13.63 0.97 3.38
CA ASP A 67 13.47 0.47 2.01
C ASP A 67 14.62 0.99 1.14
N LEU A 68 15.23 0.12 0.35
CA LEU A 68 16.30 0.53 -0.57
C LEU A 68 15.77 1.26 -1.81
N GLY A 69 14.48 1.16 -2.12
CA GLY A 69 13.85 1.88 -3.22
C GLY A 69 14.27 1.41 -4.62
N ASP A 70 14.98 0.27 -4.72
CA ASP A 70 15.43 -0.32 -5.99
C ASP A 70 14.39 -1.25 -6.64
N GLY A 71 13.20 -1.35 -6.04
CA GLY A 71 12.12 -2.24 -6.50
C GLY A 71 12.34 -3.72 -6.21
N SER A 72 13.45 -4.11 -5.57
CA SER A 72 13.75 -5.51 -5.24
C SER A 72 12.95 -6.05 -4.05
N GLY A 73 12.28 -5.16 -3.30
CA GLY A 73 11.63 -5.49 -2.03
C GLY A 73 12.62 -5.83 -0.91
N THR A 74 13.88 -5.39 -1.06
CA THR A 74 14.94 -5.54 -0.06
C THR A 74 14.94 -4.36 0.90
N HIS A 75 15.10 -4.66 2.19
CA HIS A 75 15.22 -3.68 3.27
C HIS A 75 16.60 -3.75 3.89
N PHE A 76 17.12 -2.61 4.35
CA PHE A 76 18.22 -2.59 5.30
C PHE A 76 17.64 -2.53 6.71
N VAL A 77 18.03 -3.49 7.57
CA VAL A 77 17.50 -3.64 8.92
C VAL A 77 18.62 -3.43 9.94
N VAL A 78 18.32 -2.64 10.97
CA VAL A 78 19.16 -2.47 12.16
C VAL A 78 18.30 -2.70 13.39
N ALA A 79 18.60 -3.76 14.15
CA ALA A 79 17.98 -4.05 15.43
C ALA A 79 19.03 -4.01 16.54
N GLU A 80 18.73 -3.34 17.64
CA GLU A 80 19.63 -3.14 18.77
C GLU A 80 18.87 -3.38 20.08
N THR A 81 19.44 -4.20 20.96
CA THR A 81 18.92 -4.45 22.31
C THR A 81 20.01 -4.22 23.34
N ALA A 82 19.68 -3.61 24.48
CA ALA A 82 20.65 -3.38 25.54
C ALA A 82 20.00 -3.36 26.92
N ILE A 83 20.62 -4.07 27.86
CA ILE A 83 20.37 -3.95 29.31
C ILE A 83 21.54 -3.16 29.90
N PRO A 84 21.30 -2.05 30.63
CA PRO A 84 22.38 -1.31 31.30
C PRO A 84 23.22 -2.22 32.20
N ASN A 85 24.54 -2.22 32.03
CA ASN A 85 25.48 -3.11 32.72
C ASN A 85 25.18 -4.62 32.54
N GLY A 86 24.45 -4.99 31.49
CA GLY A 86 24.08 -6.36 31.15
C GLY A 86 24.47 -6.71 29.71
N CYS A 87 23.68 -7.56 29.07
CA CYS A 87 23.91 -7.94 27.68
C CYS A 87 23.54 -6.80 26.71
N THR A 88 24.19 -6.82 25.56
CA THR A 88 23.90 -5.97 24.40
C THR A 88 23.86 -6.83 23.15
N GLY A 89 22.95 -6.58 22.23
CA GLY A 89 22.86 -7.28 20.95
C GLY A 89 22.65 -6.29 19.81
N GLU A 90 23.28 -6.55 18.68
CA GLU A 90 23.11 -5.79 17.44
C GLU A 90 22.95 -6.76 16.26
N LEU A 91 21.94 -6.52 15.44
CA LEU A 91 21.72 -7.19 14.17
C LEU A 91 21.63 -6.14 13.08
N ARG A 92 22.48 -6.27 12.06
CA ARG A 92 22.51 -5.40 10.89
C ARG A 92 22.63 -6.21 9.62
N GLY A 93 21.83 -5.89 8.61
CA GLY A 93 21.94 -6.54 7.32
C GLY A 93 20.80 -6.26 6.37
N LEU A 94 20.96 -6.81 5.17
CA LEU A 94 19.91 -6.82 4.16
C LEU A 94 18.88 -7.90 4.52
N ALA A 95 17.62 -7.55 4.40
CA ALA A 95 16.50 -8.44 4.58
C ALA A 95 15.61 -8.43 3.34
N LYS A 96 15.05 -9.58 2.98
CA LYS A 96 13.97 -9.66 1.99
C LYS A 96 12.65 -9.96 2.68
N SER A 97 11.55 -9.51 2.09
CA SER A 97 10.22 -9.90 2.54
C SER A 97 10.02 -11.42 2.36
N GLY A 98 9.71 -12.12 3.45
CA GLY A 98 9.33 -13.54 3.47
C GLY A 98 7.82 -13.76 3.39
N GLY A 99 7.04 -12.70 3.17
CA GLY A 99 5.58 -12.70 3.25
C GLY A 99 5.06 -11.66 4.22
N ALA A 100 3.76 -11.71 4.51
CA ALA A 100 3.10 -10.74 5.37
C ALA A 100 3.74 -10.71 6.77
N GLY A 101 4.35 -9.59 7.14
CA GLY A 101 4.95 -9.43 8.46
C GLY A 101 6.33 -10.10 8.64
N VAL A 102 6.98 -10.62 7.60
CA VAL A 102 8.22 -11.40 7.76
C VAL A 102 9.37 -10.76 6.99
N LEU A 103 10.50 -10.54 7.68
CA LEU A 103 11.78 -10.14 7.11
C LEU A 103 12.81 -11.27 7.30
N LEU A 104 13.45 -11.67 6.21
CA LEU A 104 14.45 -12.73 6.18
C LEU A 104 15.82 -12.11 5.94
N LEU A 105 16.68 -12.16 6.95
CA LEU A 105 18.09 -11.81 6.84
C LEU A 105 18.88 -13.05 6.50
N THR A 106 19.58 -13.00 5.38
CA THR A 106 20.45 -14.09 4.93
C THR A 106 21.90 -13.64 5.06
N ARG A 107 22.74 -14.49 5.66
CA ARG A 107 24.19 -14.38 5.63
C ARG A 107 24.74 -15.62 4.95
N LYS A 108 25.57 -15.42 3.93
CA LYS A 108 26.28 -16.50 3.27
C LYS A 108 27.71 -16.53 3.82
N ASP A 109 28.06 -17.59 4.51
CA ASP A 109 29.43 -17.89 4.91
C ASP A 109 30.05 -18.90 3.92
N SER A 110 31.36 -19.15 4.02
CA SER A 110 32.12 -19.99 3.06
C SER A 110 31.49 -21.36 2.81
N ASP A 111 30.87 -21.94 3.85
CA ASP A 111 30.45 -23.34 3.85
C ASP A 111 28.96 -23.54 4.16
N SER A 112 28.20 -22.47 4.45
CA SER A 112 26.75 -22.57 4.67
C SER A 112 26.02 -21.23 4.53
N GLU A 113 24.75 -21.30 4.13
CA GLU A 113 23.82 -20.17 4.20
C GLU A 113 23.13 -20.20 5.57
N LYS A 114 23.29 -19.13 6.35
CA LYS A 114 22.58 -18.91 7.61
C LYS A 114 21.44 -17.94 7.37
N ILE A 115 20.28 -18.25 7.92
CA ILE A 115 19.08 -17.41 7.80
C ILE A 115 18.63 -17.05 9.20
N CYS A 116 18.61 -15.75 9.49
CA CYS A 116 17.91 -15.17 10.62
C CYS A 116 16.56 -14.65 10.15
N THR A 117 15.49 -15.14 10.77
CA THR A 117 14.13 -14.71 10.47
C THR A 117 13.67 -13.74 11.54
N LEU A 118 13.27 -12.54 11.12
CA LEU A 118 12.57 -11.58 11.96
C LEU A 118 11.10 -11.53 11.54
N THR A 119 10.20 -11.87 12.45
CA THR A 119 8.76 -11.72 12.24
C THR A 119 8.30 -10.43 12.90
N LEU A 120 7.90 -9.45 12.08
CA LEU A 120 7.32 -8.17 12.48
C LEU A 120 5.79 -8.22 12.36
N ARG A 121 5.11 -8.35 13.50
CA ARG A 121 3.66 -8.25 13.59
C ARG A 121 3.26 -6.80 13.88
N LEU A 122 2.93 -6.06 12.82
CA LEU A 122 2.41 -4.70 12.94
C LEU A 122 0.94 -4.72 13.40
N SER A 123 0.55 -3.75 14.21
CA SER A 123 -0.86 -3.46 14.48
C SER A 123 -1.56 -2.94 13.23
N SER A 124 -2.89 -3.01 13.20
CA SER A 124 -3.71 -2.52 12.08
C SER A 124 -3.47 -1.04 11.74
N ASP A 125 -3.18 -0.22 12.76
CA ASP A 125 -2.84 1.20 12.61
C ASP A 125 -1.34 1.45 12.30
N ARG A 126 -0.54 0.39 12.20
CA ARG A 126 0.92 0.40 11.98
C ARG A 126 1.73 1.21 13.01
N LYS A 127 1.14 1.54 14.16
CA LYS A 127 1.82 2.29 15.22
C LYS A 127 2.59 1.41 16.18
N ARG A 128 2.24 0.13 16.29
CA ARG A 128 2.90 -0.84 17.17
C ARG A 128 3.42 -2.00 16.34
N VAL A 129 4.54 -2.57 16.80
CA VAL A 129 5.11 -3.77 16.20
C VAL A 129 5.57 -4.71 17.31
N ARG A 130 5.28 -6.00 17.14
CA ARG A 130 5.91 -7.07 17.91
C ARG A 130 6.91 -7.77 17.01
N ILE A 131 8.15 -7.88 17.48
CA ILE A 131 9.22 -8.59 16.78
C ILE A 131 9.44 -9.94 17.47
N GLU A 132 9.63 -10.97 16.66
CA GLU A 132 10.09 -12.30 17.08
C GLU A 132 11.28 -12.73 16.23
N GLU A 133 12.30 -13.30 16.85
CA GLU A 133 13.47 -13.80 16.13
C GLU A 133 13.49 -15.34 16.05
N LYS A 134 14.10 -15.86 14.98
CA LYS A 134 14.37 -17.29 14.83
C LYS A 134 15.69 -17.50 14.10
N ASN A 135 16.53 -18.38 14.65
CA ASN A 135 17.85 -18.75 14.10
C ASN A 135 18.81 -17.55 13.95
N CYS A 136 18.77 -16.60 14.88
CA CYS A 136 19.56 -15.36 14.80
C CYS A 136 20.84 -15.37 15.64
N GLY A 137 21.16 -16.47 16.33
CA GLY A 137 22.38 -16.57 17.16
C GLY A 137 23.68 -16.29 16.39
N ASP A 138 23.77 -16.73 15.13
CA ASP A 138 24.93 -16.44 14.27
C ASP A 138 24.99 -14.95 13.85
N PHE A 139 23.88 -14.22 13.99
CA PHE A 139 23.77 -12.82 13.59
C PHE A 139 24.11 -11.85 14.71
N HIS A 140 23.98 -12.27 15.98
CA HIS A 140 24.21 -11.41 17.15
C HIS A 140 25.00 -12.04 18.32
N GLY A 141 25.49 -13.28 18.21
CA GLY A 141 26.29 -13.96 19.24
C GLY A 141 25.47 -14.49 20.42
N THR A 142 26.05 -14.58 21.63
CA THR A 142 25.35 -14.98 22.88
C THR A 142 24.60 -13.81 23.55
N SER A 143 24.10 -12.89 22.74
CA SER A 143 23.55 -11.61 23.19
C SER A 143 22.08 -11.73 23.60
N CYS A 144 21.50 -10.66 24.16
CA CYS A 144 20.07 -10.65 24.46
C CYS A 144 19.25 -10.86 23.19
N ALA A 145 18.12 -11.54 23.30
CA ALA A 145 17.18 -11.73 22.20
C ALA A 145 16.52 -10.41 21.78
N PHE A 146 16.16 -10.31 20.50
CA PHE A 146 15.42 -9.16 19.96
C PHE A 146 13.90 -9.27 20.16
N ASP A 147 13.37 -10.39 20.66
CA ASP A 147 11.94 -10.58 20.89
C ASP A 147 11.36 -9.47 21.78
N GLY A 148 10.32 -8.77 21.29
CA GLY A 148 9.93 -7.54 21.95
C GLY A 148 8.70 -6.86 21.37
N ALA A 149 8.26 -5.81 22.04
CA ALA A 149 7.17 -4.96 21.59
C ALA A 149 7.64 -3.52 21.53
N MET A 150 7.31 -2.84 20.43
CA MET A 150 7.78 -1.50 20.12
C MET A 150 6.66 -0.64 19.54
N THR A 151 6.87 0.67 19.59
CA THR A 151 6.02 1.68 18.96
C THR A 151 6.82 2.41 17.88
N ARG A 152 6.18 2.72 16.75
CA ARG A 152 6.75 3.53 15.67
C ARG A 152 6.99 4.95 16.20
N ARG A 153 8.15 5.51 15.87
CA ARG A 153 8.58 6.87 16.21
C ARG A 153 8.28 7.84 15.08
#